data_AF-A0AAW1YXK8-F1
#
_entry.id   AF-A0AAW1YXK8-F1
#
_cell.length_a   1.000
_cell.length_b   1.000
_cell.length_c   1.000
_cell.angle_alpha   90.00
_cell.angle_beta   90.00
_cell.angle_gamma   90.00
#
_symmetry.space_group_name_H-M   'P 1'
#
loop_
_entity.id
_entity.type
_entity.pdbx_description
1 polymer ?
#
loop_
_entity_poly.entity_id
_entity_poly.type
_entity_poly.pdbx_seq_one_letter_code
_entity_poly.pdbx_strand_id
1 'polypeptide(L)'
;GCQPPEYYVDLRYEAEPTTVWSLGVMMYRVMCKCQPFKSVGDMNYGILRFNSRISRACQDLISRCLTREPTERPTIEQVLQHEWFQQGQMSRVAQESGIVS
;
A
#
# COMPACT_ATOMS: atom_id res chain seq x y z
N GLY A 1 -5.90 -17.06 -0.05
CA GLY A 1 -4.78 -16.20 -0.50
C GLY A 1 -5.34 -15.02 -1.24
N CYS A 2 -4.74 -13.83 -1.10
CA CYS A 2 -5.12 -12.64 -1.86
C CYS A 2 -4.33 -12.64 -3.17
N GLN A 3 -4.82 -13.36 -4.16
CA GLN A 3 -4.25 -13.28 -5.49
C GLN A 3 -4.67 -11.93 -6.12
N PRO A 4 -3.76 -11.25 -6.83
CA PRO A 4 -4.07 -9.98 -7.47
C PRO A 4 -5.05 -10.19 -8.64
N PRO A 5 -5.83 -9.16 -9.06
CA PRO A 5 -6.92 -9.31 -10.02
C PRO A 5 -6.48 -9.88 -11.38
N GLU A 6 -5.26 -9.59 -11.83
CA GLU A 6 -4.66 -10.12 -13.06
C GLU A 6 -4.42 -11.63 -13.03
N TYR A 7 -4.40 -12.25 -11.83
CA TYR A 7 -4.28 -13.70 -11.67
C TYR A 7 -5.37 -14.47 -12.44
N TYR A 8 -6.55 -13.88 -12.57
CA TYR A 8 -7.70 -14.51 -13.22
C TYR A 8 -7.77 -14.26 -14.73
N VAL A 9 -6.82 -13.50 -15.29
CA VAL A 9 -6.92 -12.98 -16.67
C VAL A 9 -5.87 -13.56 -17.62
N ASP A 10 -4.56 -13.56 -17.29
CA ASP A 10 -3.54 -13.70 -18.35
C ASP A 10 -2.33 -14.63 -18.10
N LEU A 11 -2.18 -15.28 -16.93
CA LEU A 11 -0.98 -16.10 -16.59
C LEU A 11 0.38 -15.38 -16.78
N ARG A 12 0.40 -14.07 -17.03
CA ARG A 12 1.62 -13.26 -17.19
C ARG A 12 1.96 -12.65 -15.84
N TYR A 13 3.02 -13.20 -15.25
CA TYR A 13 3.55 -12.76 -13.97
C TYR A 13 4.62 -11.70 -14.19
N GLU A 14 4.27 -10.43 -13.96
CA GLU A 14 5.27 -9.42 -13.64
C GLU A 14 5.47 -9.45 -12.13
N ALA A 15 6.67 -9.87 -11.71
CA ALA A 15 6.98 -10.16 -10.30
C ALA A 15 6.82 -8.94 -9.39
N GLU A 16 7.10 -7.76 -9.93
CA GLU A 16 7.12 -6.52 -9.17
C GLU A 16 5.70 -5.97 -8.88
N PRO A 17 4.80 -5.75 -9.87
CA PRO A 17 3.43 -5.31 -9.61
C PRO A 17 2.63 -6.26 -8.69
N THR A 18 2.92 -7.56 -8.78
CA THR A 18 2.31 -8.57 -7.89
C THR A 18 2.82 -8.44 -6.45
N THR A 19 4.12 -8.18 -6.30
CA THR A 19 4.74 -7.91 -4.99
C THR A 19 4.15 -6.66 -4.37
N VAL A 20 4.01 -5.58 -5.13
CA VAL A 20 3.44 -4.30 -4.69
C VAL A 20 1.99 -4.47 -4.24
N TRP A 21 1.18 -5.22 -4.97
CA TRP A 21 -0.18 -5.55 -4.55
C TRP A 21 -0.20 -6.31 -3.22
N SER A 22 0.62 -7.35 -3.10
CA SER A 22 0.71 -8.17 -1.89
C SER A 22 1.15 -7.34 -0.67
N LEU A 23 2.07 -6.40 -0.88
CA LEU A 23 2.48 -5.42 0.11
C LEU A 23 1.31 -4.51 0.52
N GLY A 24 0.56 -3.96 -0.43
CA GLY A 24 -0.64 -3.16 -0.15
C GLY A 24 -1.68 -3.90 0.68
N VAL A 25 -1.95 -5.17 0.38
CA VAL A 25 -2.86 -6.03 1.16
C VAL A 25 -2.32 -6.21 2.58
N MET A 26 -1.03 -6.48 2.73
CA MET A 26 -0.41 -6.67 4.05
C MET A 26 -0.47 -5.39 4.88
N MET A 27 -0.13 -4.25 4.30
CA MET A 27 -0.21 -2.93 4.95
C MET A 27 -1.64 -2.65 5.42
N TYR A 28 -2.64 -2.85 4.55
CA TYR A 28 -4.04 -2.67 4.92
C TYR A 28 -4.43 -3.57 6.10
N ARG A 29 -4.05 -4.85 6.08
CA ARG A 29 -4.35 -5.80 7.18
C ARG A 29 -3.69 -5.38 8.49
N VAL A 30 -2.45 -4.88 8.44
CA VAL A 30 -1.75 -4.41 9.64
C VAL A 30 -2.41 -3.16 10.21
N MET A 31 -2.81 -2.21 9.37
CA MET A 31 -3.34 -0.92 9.80
C MET A 31 -4.83 -0.98 10.19
N CYS A 32 -5.63 -1.69 9.40
CA CYS A 32 -7.08 -1.74 9.55
C CYS A 32 -7.60 -3.01 10.25
N LYS A 33 -6.73 -4.02 10.46
CA LYS A 33 -7.07 -5.32 11.09
C LYS A 33 -8.20 -6.08 10.40
N CYS A 34 -8.40 -5.84 9.10
CA CYS A 34 -9.40 -6.49 8.28
C CYS A 34 -8.91 -6.62 6.83
N GLN A 35 -9.73 -7.24 5.97
CA GLN A 35 -9.43 -7.41 4.55
C GLN A 35 -9.71 -6.12 3.76
N PRO A 36 -8.86 -5.74 2.78
CA PRO A 36 -9.06 -4.51 1.99
C PRO A 36 -10.39 -4.50 1.21
N PHE A 37 -10.75 -5.64 0.61
CA PHE A 37 -11.95 -5.78 -0.19
C PHE A 37 -12.89 -6.81 0.43
N LYS A 38 -14.19 -6.46 0.52
CA LYS A 38 -15.22 -7.38 1.04
C LYS A 38 -15.79 -8.29 -0.05
N SER A 39 -15.59 -7.94 -1.32
CA SER A 39 -16.07 -8.68 -2.48
C SER A 39 -15.11 -8.51 -3.67
N VAL A 40 -15.27 -9.36 -4.69
CA VAL A 40 -14.58 -9.19 -5.98
C VAL A 40 -15.01 -7.90 -6.68
N GLY A 41 -16.27 -7.47 -6.50
CA GLY A 41 -16.74 -6.18 -6.99
C GLY A 41 -15.97 -5.01 -6.37
N ASP A 42 -15.83 -5.00 -5.04
CA ASP A 42 -15.04 -3.98 -4.34
C ASP A 42 -13.59 -3.95 -4.86
N MET A 43 -12.98 -5.11 -5.12
CA MET A 43 -11.63 -5.21 -5.69
C MET A 43 -11.56 -4.63 -7.12
N ASN A 44 -12.52 -4.99 -7.97
CA ASN A 44 -12.55 -4.54 -9.37
C ASN A 44 -12.81 -3.03 -9.50
N TYR A 45 -13.56 -2.45 -8.57
CA TYR A 45 -13.83 -1.01 -8.54
C TYR A 45 -12.87 -0.23 -7.63
N GLY A 46 -11.87 -0.89 -7.01
CA GLY A 46 -10.90 -0.23 -6.13
C GLY A 46 -11.53 0.37 -4.85
N ILE A 47 -12.64 -0.18 -4.36
CA ILE A 47 -13.38 0.37 -3.22
C ILE A 47 -12.70 -0.05 -1.91
N LEU A 48 -11.90 0.84 -1.34
CA LEU A 48 -11.26 0.69 -0.03
C LEU A 48 -11.99 1.49 1.05
N ARG A 49 -11.99 0.99 2.29
CA ARG A 49 -12.68 1.65 3.43
C ARG A 49 -11.75 1.80 4.62
N PHE A 50 -11.20 2.99 4.80
CA PHE A 50 -10.28 3.27 5.90
C PHE A 50 -10.99 3.74 7.18
N ASN A 51 -10.36 3.45 8.32
CA ASN A 51 -10.73 4.06 9.60
C ASN A 51 -10.13 5.47 9.70
N SER A 52 -10.84 6.42 10.32
CA SER A 52 -10.39 7.81 10.50
C SER A 52 -9.06 7.96 11.26
N ARG A 53 -8.64 6.93 12.00
CA ARG A 53 -7.35 6.88 12.72
C ARG A 53 -6.13 6.64 11.82
N ILE A 54 -6.33 6.23 10.57
CA ILE A 54 -5.23 5.99 9.63
C ILE A 54 -4.86 7.31 8.96
N SER A 55 -3.58 7.68 8.94
CA SER A 55 -3.13 8.93 8.32
C SER A 55 -3.43 8.96 6.83
N ARG A 56 -3.73 10.14 6.28
CA ARG A 56 -4.02 10.31 4.85
C ARG A 56 -2.89 9.78 3.96
N ALA A 57 -1.64 10.05 4.32
CA ALA A 57 -0.46 9.53 3.63
C ALA A 57 -0.41 7.99 3.58
N CYS A 58 -0.82 7.32 4.65
CA CYS A 58 -0.90 5.85 4.69
C CYS A 58 -2.02 5.33 3.79
N GLN A 59 -3.20 5.97 3.86
CA GLN A 59 -4.34 5.61 3.03
C GLN A 59 -4.01 5.76 1.54
N ASP A 60 -3.32 6.85 1.17
CA ASP A 60 -2.89 7.12 -0.20
C ASP A 60 -1.94 6.02 -0.70
N LEU A 61 -0.89 5.71 0.06
CA LEU A 61 0.07 4.66 -0.31
C LEU A 61 -0.60 3.30 -0.50
N ILE A 62 -1.45 2.89 0.45
CA ILE A 62 -2.19 1.62 0.35
C ILE A 62 -3.09 1.62 -0.88
N SER A 63 -3.76 2.73 -1.18
CA SER A 63 -4.64 2.85 -2.35
C SER A 63 -3.85 2.71 -3.65
N ARG A 64 -2.68 3.35 -3.76
CA ARG A 64 -1.80 3.22 -4.94
C ARG A 64 -1.31 1.78 -5.14
N CYS A 65 -0.87 1.11 -4.07
CA CYS A 65 -0.43 -0.29 -4.14
C CYS A 65 -1.58 -1.25 -4.55
N LEU A 66 -2.81 -0.91 -4.21
CA LEU A 66 -4.02 -1.70 -4.51
C LEU A 66 -4.77 -1.17 -5.74
N THR A 67 -4.10 -0.44 -6.62
CA THR A 67 -4.65 -0.03 -7.92
C THR A 67 -4.90 -1.26 -8.77
N ARG A 68 -6.08 -1.31 -9.41
CA ARG A 68 -6.49 -2.45 -10.24
C ARG A 68 -5.49 -2.74 -11.35
N GLU A 69 -5.16 -1.71 -12.12
CA GLU A 69 -4.26 -1.79 -13.27
C GLU A 69 -2.81 -2.01 -12.79
N PRO A 70 -2.16 -3.15 -13.10
CA PRO A 70 -0.82 -3.44 -12.61
C PRO A 70 0.22 -2.40 -13.03
N THR A 71 0.07 -1.84 -14.23
CA THR A 71 0.98 -0.83 -14.79
C THR A 71 0.86 0.54 -14.13
N GLU A 72 -0.23 0.80 -13.39
CA GLU A 72 -0.44 2.02 -12.61
C GLU A 72 0.04 1.89 -11.16
N ARG A 73 0.42 0.68 -10.73
CA ARG A 73 0.98 0.46 -9.40
C ARG A 73 2.39 1.06 -9.33
N PRO A 74 2.78 1.62 -8.17
CA PRO A 74 4.14 2.13 -8.00
C PRO A 74 5.16 0.98 -8.02
N THR A 75 6.39 1.28 -8.45
CA THR A 75 7.57 0.42 -8.21
C THR A 75 7.90 0.34 -6.73
N ILE A 76 8.71 -0.65 -6.33
CA ILE A 76 9.14 -0.76 -4.93
C ILE A 76 9.94 0.47 -4.49
N GLU A 77 10.79 1.01 -5.36
CA GLU A 77 11.54 2.25 -5.10
C GLU A 77 10.60 3.43 -4.85
N GLN A 78 9.54 3.56 -5.65
CA GLN A 78 8.52 4.60 -5.46
C GLN A 78 7.72 4.42 -4.17
N VAL A 79 7.43 3.17 -3.76
CA VAL A 79 6.81 2.88 -2.47
C VAL A 79 7.69 3.37 -1.32
N LEU A 80 8.99 3.08 -1.35
CA LEU A 80 9.94 3.48 -0.30
C LEU A 80 10.17 5.00 -0.25
N GLN A 81 10.04 5.68 -1.39
CA GLN A 81 10.14 7.14 -1.49
C GLN A 81 8.85 7.87 -1.11
N HIS A 82 7.74 7.15 -0.92
CA HIS A 82 6.45 7.75 -0.58
C HIS A 82 6.50 8.50 0.76
N GLU A 83 5.78 9.62 0.85
CA GLU A 83 5.79 10.52 2.02
C GLU A 83 5.51 9.79 3.34
N TRP A 84 4.68 8.75 3.32
CA TRP A 84 4.36 7.94 4.50
C TRP A 84 5.60 7.28 5.12
N PHE A 85 6.54 6.79 4.30
CA PHE A 85 7.80 6.23 4.80
C PHE A 85 8.78 7.33 5.21
N GLN A 86 8.80 8.45 4.50
CA GLN A 86 9.71 9.56 4.78
C GLN A 86 9.38 10.27 6.11
N GLN A 87 8.10 10.41 6.46
CA GLN A 87 7.67 10.97 7.75
C GLN A 87 8.17 10.15 8.96
N GLY A 88 8.25 8.82 8.83
CA GLY A 88 8.79 7.94 9.86
C GLY A 88 10.31 8.07 10.06
N GLN A 89 11.05 8.38 8.99
CA GLN A 89 12.51 8.57 9.04
C GLN A 89 12.88 9.90 9.69
N MET A 90 12.17 10.99 9.39
CA MET A 90 12.37 12.29 10.04
C MET A 90 12.19 12.23 11.56
N SER A 91 11.24 11.42 12.03
CA SER A 91 10.98 11.20 13.46
C SER A 91 12.18 10.58 14.19
N ARG A 92 12.91 9.66 13.52
CA ARG A 92 14.09 8.99 14.10
C ARG A 92 15.34 9.87 14.03
N VAL A 93 15.54 10.55 12.91
CA VAL A 93 16.67 11.48 12.72
C VAL A 93 16.56 12.67 13.68
N ALA A 94 15.35 13.16 13.96
CA ALA A 94 15.14 14.21 14.97
C ALA A 94 15.47 13.74 16.40
N GLN A 95 15.27 12.46 16.72
CA GLN A 95 15.70 11.87 18.00
C GLN A 95 17.22 11.65 18.06
N GLU A 96 17.89 11.43 16.92
CA GLU A 96 19.35 11.23 16.84
C GLU A 96 20.13 12.55 16.76
N SER A 97 19.51 13.64 16.30
CA SER A 97 20.21 14.91 16.04
C SER A 97 20.36 15.83 17.25
N GLY A 98 19.74 15.54 18.40
CA GLY A 98 20.14 16.06 19.71
C GLY A 98 20.66 17.51 19.81
N ILE A 99 20.12 18.48 19.06
CA ILE A 99 20.31 19.90 19.36
C ILE A 99 19.15 20.27 20.27
N VAL A 100 19.26 19.82 21.51
CA VAL A 100 18.57 20.43 22.65
C VAL A 100 19.65 21.26 23.34
N SER A 101 19.56 22.58 23.20
CA SER A 101 20.20 23.56 24.09
C SER A 101 19.09 24.27 24.84
#